data_AF-A0A354EP52-F1
#
_entry.id   AF-A0A354EP52-F1
#
_cell.length_a   1.000
_cell.length_b   1.000
_cell.length_c   1.000
_cell.angle_alpha   90.00
_cell.angle_beta   90.00
_cell.angle_gamma   90.00
#
_symmetry.space_group_name_H-M   'P 1'
#
loop_
_entity.id
_entity.type
_entity.pdbx_description
1 polymer ?
#
loop_
_entity_poly.entity_id
_entity_poly.type
_entity_poly.pdbx_seq_one_letter_code
_entity_poly.pdbx_strand_id
1 'polypeptide(L)'
;MLVIAADDGPAVASALVEGWRRRFRPPIDNTNMGLAALERFKISDAPVRWWHISLPVSADTGQLAARVAGEDPPTIASRNLSRMRSPLRYDLSSATVVIDMAKANGVMLPALLDYTAMVVLAQVDPRSDYSDQPTILNLFNAPEGVTGMTDWDLAYLHALYEAEPDRASARAQEAAVSDRLEARRRRSAGEPEESQPR
;
A
#
# COMPACT_ATOMS: atom_id res chain seq x y z
N MET A 1 9.94 3.64 8.01
CA MET A 1 10.00 3.49 6.54
C MET A 1 11.42 3.75 6.08
N LEU A 2 11.89 3.04 5.06
CA LEU A 2 13.22 3.21 4.44
C LEU A 2 13.02 3.43 2.94
N VAL A 3 13.63 4.48 2.38
CA VAL A 3 13.62 4.76 0.94
C VAL A 3 15.06 4.86 0.47
N ILE A 4 15.40 4.14 -0.59
CA ILE A 4 16.75 4.08 -1.16
C ILE A 4 16.66 4.45 -2.64
N ALA A 5 17.44 5.43 -3.06
CA ALA A 5 17.71 5.70 -4.47
C ALA A 5 18.92 4.87 -4.92
N ALA A 6 18.82 4.20 -6.05
CA ALA A 6 19.83 3.30 -6.58
C ALA A 6 19.97 3.46 -8.10
N ASP A 7 21.17 3.29 -8.63
CA ASP A 7 21.41 3.22 -10.08
C ASP A 7 21.10 1.83 -10.65
N ASP A 8 21.16 0.80 -9.80
CA ASP A 8 20.75 -0.59 -10.10
C ASP A 8 19.80 -1.06 -9.00
N GLY A 9 18.50 -0.87 -9.23
CA GLY A 9 17.48 -1.24 -8.27
C GLY A 9 17.44 -2.74 -7.94
N PRO A 10 17.50 -3.66 -8.93
CA PRO A 10 17.54 -5.11 -8.68
C PRO A 10 18.73 -5.56 -7.83
N ALA A 11 19.93 -5.04 -8.11
CA ALA A 11 21.12 -5.39 -7.34
C ALA A 11 21.01 -4.93 -5.89
N VAL A 12 20.57 -3.68 -5.67
CA VAL A 12 20.36 -3.14 -4.31
C VAL A 12 19.26 -3.91 -3.58
N ALA A 13 18.12 -4.18 -4.22
CA ALA A 13 17.04 -4.95 -3.63
C ALA A 13 17.49 -6.37 -3.23
N SER A 14 18.26 -7.03 -4.08
CA SER A 14 18.82 -8.36 -3.80
C SER A 14 19.81 -8.32 -2.62
N ALA A 15 20.74 -7.36 -2.61
CA ALA A 15 21.68 -7.17 -1.50
C ALA A 15 20.97 -6.87 -0.18
N LEU A 16 19.88 -6.10 -0.19
CA LEU A 16 19.07 -5.84 1.00
C LEU A 16 18.40 -7.11 1.54
N VAL A 17 17.82 -7.93 0.66
CA VAL A 17 17.15 -9.16 1.10
C VAL A 17 18.17 -10.17 1.64
N GLU A 18 19.34 -10.29 1.01
CA GLU A 18 20.41 -11.20 1.42
C GLU A 18 21.09 -10.77 2.71
N GLY A 19 21.41 -9.48 2.84
CA GLY A 19 22.06 -8.92 4.04
C GLY A 19 21.15 -8.91 5.27
N TRP A 20 19.84 -8.72 5.09
CA TRP A 20 18.88 -8.57 6.20
C TRP A 20 17.67 -9.50 6.07
N ARG A 21 17.87 -10.79 5.81
CA ARG A 21 16.78 -11.78 5.59
C ARG A 21 15.65 -11.72 6.61
N ARG A 22 15.96 -11.61 7.91
CA ARG A 22 14.94 -11.54 8.99
C ARG A 22 14.07 -10.29 8.91
N ARG A 23 14.56 -9.20 8.33
CA ARG A 23 13.82 -7.95 8.15
C ARG A 23 12.80 -8.03 7.02
N PHE A 24 13.11 -8.80 5.97
CA PHE A 24 12.22 -9.03 4.82
C PHE A 24 11.32 -10.24 5.01
N ARG A 25 11.73 -11.21 5.83
CA ARG A 25 10.94 -12.38 6.22
C ARG A 25 11.11 -12.63 7.72
N PRO A 26 10.38 -11.89 8.57
CA PRO A 26 10.37 -12.20 9.98
C PRO A 26 9.80 -13.62 10.20
N PRO A 27 10.18 -14.30 11.29
CA PRO A 27 9.68 -15.63 11.63
C PRO A 27 8.24 -15.56 12.19
N ILE A 28 7.37 -14.80 11.54
CA ILE A 28 5.99 -14.54 11.92
C ILE A 28 5.14 -14.72 10.66
N ASP A 29 4.13 -15.58 10.76
CA ASP A 29 3.27 -15.93 9.63
C ASP A 29 2.40 -14.74 9.18
N ASN A 30 2.06 -14.72 7.88
CA ASN A 30 1.15 -13.73 7.27
C ASN A 30 1.53 -12.26 7.46
N THR A 31 2.83 -11.98 7.66
CA THR A 31 3.31 -10.61 7.85
C THR A 31 3.69 -9.89 6.56
N ASN A 32 3.68 -10.58 5.43
CA ASN A 32 4.16 -10.09 4.14
C ASN A 32 3.47 -10.77 2.96
N MET A 33 3.72 -10.27 1.75
CA MET A 33 3.11 -10.73 0.49
C MET A 33 3.62 -12.10 -0.02
N GLY A 34 4.49 -12.77 0.73
CA GLY A 34 4.99 -14.10 0.41
C GLY A 34 6.18 -14.14 -0.55
N LEU A 35 6.66 -15.36 -0.83
CA LEU A 35 7.91 -15.61 -1.57
C LEU A 35 7.90 -15.08 -3.00
N ALA A 36 6.79 -15.26 -3.72
CA ALA A 36 6.68 -14.79 -5.10
C ALA A 36 6.77 -13.25 -5.19
N ALA A 37 6.16 -12.55 -4.22
CA ALA A 37 6.26 -11.10 -4.13
C ALA A 37 7.66 -10.64 -3.71
N LEU A 38 8.32 -11.36 -2.80
CA LEU A 38 9.69 -11.06 -2.40
C LEU A 38 10.66 -11.25 -3.56
N GLU A 39 10.46 -12.30 -4.36
CA GLU A 39 11.27 -12.51 -5.55
C GLU A 39 11.04 -11.38 -6.55
N ARG A 40 9.78 -10.97 -6.80
CA ARG A 40 9.49 -9.79 -7.62
C ARG A 40 10.16 -8.52 -7.09
N PHE A 41 10.17 -8.29 -5.77
CA PHE A 41 10.87 -7.15 -5.19
C PHE A 41 12.37 -7.16 -5.54
N LYS A 42 13.00 -8.34 -5.62
CA LYS A 42 14.41 -8.48 -6.00
C LYS A 42 14.67 -8.33 -7.50
N ILE A 43 13.81 -8.93 -8.35
CA ILE A 43 14.13 -9.12 -9.78
C ILE A 43 13.31 -8.28 -10.76
N SER A 44 12.25 -7.59 -10.30
CA SER A 44 11.44 -6.70 -11.15
C SER A 44 12.33 -5.66 -11.83
N ASP A 45 11.95 -5.14 -13.00
CA ASP A 45 12.60 -4.00 -13.68
C ASP A 45 11.86 -2.66 -13.42
N ALA A 46 10.88 -2.64 -12.52
CA ALA A 46 10.08 -1.44 -12.24
C ALA A 46 10.93 -0.30 -11.64
N PRO A 47 10.69 0.98 -12.02
CA PRO A 47 11.39 2.13 -11.41
C PRO A 47 11.12 2.21 -9.89
N VAL A 48 9.86 2.00 -9.55
CA VAL A 48 9.20 1.79 -8.24
C VAL A 48 9.27 0.37 -7.64
N ARG A 49 10.08 0.03 -6.62
CA ARG A 49 9.97 -1.27 -5.91
C ARG A 49 9.69 -1.08 -4.43
N TRP A 50 8.79 -1.87 -3.84
CA TRP A 50 8.47 -1.78 -2.42
C TRP A 50 8.24 -3.14 -1.77
N TRP A 51 8.48 -3.20 -0.47
CA TRP A 51 8.23 -4.36 0.39
C TRP A 51 7.70 -3.91 1.74
N HIS A 52 6.57 -4.47 2.16
CA HIS A 52 5.93 -4.15 3.43
C HIS A 52 5.93 -5.35 4.37
N ILE A 53 6.08 -5.04 5.67
CA ILE A 53 5.82 -5.95 6.76
C ILE A 53 4.70 -5.36 7.60
N SER A 54 3.61 -6.11 7.74
CA SER A 54 2.49 -5.78 8.62
C SER A 54 2.39 -6.83 9.71
N LEU A 55 2.23 -6.42 10.97
CA LEU A 55 2.12 -7.34 12.10
C LEU A 55 0.66 -7.46 12.52
N PRO A 56 0.13 -8.67 12.72
CA PRO A 56 -1.18 -8.84 13.31
C PRO A 56 -1.12 -8.49 14.80
N VAL A 57 -2.00 -7.60 15.22
CA VAL A 57 -2.18 -7.18 16.61
C VAL A 57 -3.63 -7.37 17.03
N SER A 58 -3.87 -7.54 18.33
CA SER A 58 -5.21 -7.49 18.89
C SER A 58 -5.80 -6.10 18.67
N ALA A 59 -7.00 -6.02 18.10
CA ALA A 59 -7.71 -4.76 17.89
C ALA A 59 -8.03 -4.04 19.21
N ASP A 60 -8.18 -4.79 20.31
CA ASP A 60 -8.51 -4.26 21.64
C ASP A 60 -7.28 -3.81 22.43
N THR A 61 -6.17 -4.56 22.35
CA THR A 61 -5.01 -4.38 23.23
C THR A 61 -3.75 -3.90 22.51
N GLY A 62 -3.70 -4.00 21.17
CA GLY A 62 -2.50 -3.72 20.38
C GLY A 62 -1.37 -4.74 20.55
N GLN A 63 -1.58 -5.81 21.31
CA GLN A 63 -0.56 -6.85 21.52
C GLN A 63 -0.38 -7.69 20.26
N LEU A 64 0.86 -8.11 19.99
CA LEU A 64 1.18 -9.02 18.89
C LEU A 64 0.32 -10.28 18.99
N ALA A 65 -0.41 -10.55 17.93
CA ALA A 65 -1.39 -11.62 17.84
C ALA A 65 -0.98 -12.65 16.78
N ALA A 66 0.31 -12.95 16.72
CA ALA A 66 0.86 -14.02 15.90
C ALA A 66 1.90 -14.82 16.65
N ARG A 67 2.01 -16.08 16.22
CA ARG A 67 3.06 -16.97 16.65
C ARG A 67 4.40 -16.54 16.06
N VAL A 68 5.40 -16.37 16.91
CA VAL A 68 6.80 -16.27 16.51
C VAL A 68 7.36 -17.69 16.41
N ALA A 69 8.09 -18.00 15.35
CA ALA A 69 8.66 -19.34 15.17
C ALA A 69 9.60 -19.69 16.33
N GLY A 70 9.33 -20.81 17.00
CA GLY A 70 10.05 -21.24 18.20
C GLY A 70 9.36 -20.84 19.52
N GLU A 71 8.27 -20.07 19.47
CA GLU A 71 7.47 -19.69 20.63
C GLU A 71 6.08 -20.35 20.62
N ASP A 72 5.44 -20.37 21.79
CA ASP A 72 4.06 -20.80 21.95
C ASP A 72 3.10 -19.77 21.31
N PRO A 73 1.97 -20.21 20.75
CA PRO A 73 0.95 -19.29 20.23
C PRO A 73 0.45 -18.33 21.34
N PRO A 74 0.37 -17.01 21.07
CA PRO A 74 -0.12 -16.06 22.08
C PRO A 74 -1.63 -16.21 22.30
N THR A 75 -2.07 -16.07 23.55
CA THR A 75 -3.49 -15.93 23.89
C THR A 75 -3.85 -14.45 23.93
N ILE A 76 -4.77 -14.02 23.07
CA ILE A 76 -5.27 -12.64 23.05
C ILE A 76 -6.64 -12.54 23.74
N ALA A 77 -6.78 -11.58 24.65
CA ALA A 77 -8.05 -11.24 25.25
C ALA A 77 -8.87 -10.39 24.26
N SER A 78 -10.11 -10.80 23.99
CA SER A 78 -11.06 -10.07 23.12
C SER A 78 -12.31 -9.75 23.92
N ARG A 79 -12.64 -8.46 24.07
CA ARG A 79 -13.78 -7.99 24.87
C ARG A 79 -15.10 -8.11 24.12
N ASN A 80 -15.07 -8.18 22.78
CA ASN A 80 -16.25 -8.28 21.93
C ASN A 80 -16.09 -9.42 20.91
N LEU A 81 -16.56 -10.62 21.23
CA LEU A 81 -16.65 -11.75 20.29
C LEU A 81 -17.83 -11.59 19.32
N SER A 82 -17.88 -10.47 18.59
CA SER A 82 -18.82 -10.30 17.49
C SER A 82 -18.27 -11.00 16.27
N ARG A 83 -19.04 -11.92 15.66
CA ARG A 83 -18.65 -12.60 14.40
C ARG A 83 -18.57 -11.64 13.19
N MET A 84 -18.98 -10.39 13.37
CA MET A 84 -18.95 -9.36 12.33
C MET A 84 -17.65 -8.54 12.33
N ARG A 85 -16.81 -8.63 13.37
CA ARG A 85 -15.53 -7.90 13.46
C ARG A 85 -14.38 -8.85 13.75
N SER A 86 -13.29 -8.70 13.02
CA SER A 86 -12.04 -9.42 13.29
C SER A 86 -11.48 -8.93 14.63
N PRO A 87 -11.07 -9.81 15.56
CA PRO A 87 -10.33 -9.40 16.75
C PRO A 87 -8.87 -9.03 16.42
N LEU A 88 -8.45 -9.25 15.16
CA LEU A 88 -7.11 -8.98 14.66
C LEU A 88 -7.14 -7.80 13.69
N ARG A 89 -6.19 -6.87 13.89
CA ARG A 89 -5.85 -5.79 12.97
C ARG A 89 -4.41 -5.98 12.50
N TYR A 90 -4.12 -5.66 11.24
CA TYR A 90 -2.74 -5.68 10.74
C TYR A 90 -2.17 -4.27 10.71
N ASP A 91 -1.15 -4.03 11.54
CA ASP A 91 -0.47 -2.74 11.61
C ASP A 91 0.78 -2.76 10.76
N LEU A 92 0.96 -1.76 9.89
CA LEU A 92 2.17 -1.61 9.09
C LEU A 92 3.36 -1.39 10.03
N SER A 93 4.19 -2.41 10.19
CA SER A 93 5.38 -2.35 11.03
C SER A 93 6.53 -1.67 10.29
N SER A 94 6.65 -1.93 8.98
CA SER A 94 7.71 -1.32 8.20
C SER A 94 7.49 -1.41 6.69
N ALA A 95 8.08 -0.44 5.99
CA ALA A 95 8.11 -0.37 4.55
C ALA A 95 9.55 -0.09 4.07
N THR A 96 9.97 -0.80 3.04
CA THR A 96 11.23 -0.58 2.33
C THR A 96 10.90 -0.27 0.88
N VAL A 97 11.44 0.83 0.36
CA VAL A 97 11.29 1.27 -1.02
C VAL A 97 12.66 1.39 -1.66
N VAL A 98 12.79 0.87 -2.88
CA VAL A 98 13.96 1.05 -3.75
C VAL A 98 13.49 1.74 -5.02
N ILE A 99 14.05 2.92 -5.27
CA ILE A 99 13.82 3.73 -6.45
C ILE A 99 15.03 3.57 -7.37
N ASP A 100 14.80 3.06 -8.57
CA ASP A 100 15.81 2.95 -9.61
C ASP A 100 15.89 4.26 -10.40
N MET A 101 16.94 5.04 -10.12
CA MET A 101 17.12 6.38 -10.67
C MET A 101 17.45 6.35 -12.17
N ALA A 102 18.09 5.29 -12.66
CA ALA A 102 18.35 5.11 -14.08
C ALA A 102 17.03 4.90 -14.85
N LYS A 103 16.07 4.19 -14.24
CA LYS A 103 14.73 3.94 -14.81
C LYS A 103 13.75 5.09 -14.58
N ALA A 104 13.95 5.90 -13.54
CA ALA A 104 13.13 7.08 -13.25
C ALA A 104 13.60 8.35 -13.99
N ASN A 105 14.58 8.24 -14.89
CA ASN A 105 15.11 9.38 -15.63
C ASN A 105 14.01 10.05 -16.49
N GLY A 106 14.01 11.39 -16.51
CA GLY A 106 13.04 12.19 -17.26
C GLY A 106 11.73 12.48 -16.52
N VAL A 107 11.53 11.90 -15.33
CA VAL A 107 10.38 12.18 -14.46
C VAL A 107 10.73 13.27 -13.46
N MET A 108 9.78 14.16 -13.17
CA MET A 108 9.93 15.18 -12.14
C MET A 108 10.03 14.53 -10.75
N LEU A 109 11.04 14.92 -9.96
CA LEU A 109 11.23 14.39 -8.61
C LEU A 109 9.98 14.51 -7.71
N PRO A 110 9.22 15.63 -7.70
CA PRO A 110 7.96 15.70 -6.97
C PRO A 110 6.96 14.62 -7.40
N ALA A 111 6.75 14.42 -8.70
CA ALA A 111 5.85 13.40 -9.22
C ALA A 111 6.31 11.98 -8.86
N LEU A 112 7.63 11.73 -8.87
CA LEU A 112 8.21 10.45 -8.45
C LEU A 112 7.94 10.15 -6.97
N LEU A 113 8.02 11.16 -6.10
CA LEU A 113 7.70 11.03 -4.69
C LEU A 113 6.21 10.81 -4.46
N ASP A 114 5.35 11.51 -5.21
CA ASP A 114 3.91 11.32 -5.19
C ASP A 114 3.52 9.90 -5.64
N TYR A 115 4.11 9.40 -6.72
CA TYR A 115 3.96 8.02 -7.17
C TYR A 115 4.41 7.02 -6.10
N THR A 116 5.57 7.27 -5.51
CA THR A 116 6.12 6.42 -4.44
C THR A 116 5.19 6.39 -3.23
N ALA A 117 4.66 7.54 -2.82
CA ALA A 117 3.70 7.64 -1.73
C ALA A 117 2.43 6.87 -2.07
N MET A 118 1.91 7.00 -3.29
CA MET A 118 0.72 6.27 -3.72
C MET A 118 0.91 4.76 -3.65
N VAL A 119 2.00 4.24 -4.19
CA VAL A 119 2.31 2.80 -4.17
C VAL A 119 2.47 2.26 -2.75
N VAL A 120 3.11 3.03 -1.85
CA VAL A 120 3.32 2.62 -0.46
C VAL A 120 2.03 2.67 0.36
N LEU A 121 1.25 3.74 0.23
CA LEU A 121 0.05 3.95 1.04
C LEU A 121 -1.14 3.13 0.55
N ALA A 122 -1.32 3.04 -0.77
CA ALA A 122 -2.43 2.32 -1.37
C ALA A 122 -2.24 0.80 -1.39
N GLN A 123 -1.00 0.32 -1.29
CA GLN A 123 -0.65 -1.11 -1.41
C GLN A 123 -1.16 -1.78 -2.70
N VAL A 124 -1.41 -0.99 -3.74
CA VAL A 124 -1.88 -1.44 -5.06
C VAL A 124 -0.73 -1.97 -5.91
N ASP A 125 -1.01 -2.84 -6.88
CA ASP A 125 -0.04 -3.21 -7.91
C ASP A 125 -0.04 -2.14 -9.03
N PRO A 126 0.94 -1.22 -9.08
CA PRO A 126 1.00 -0.12 -10.03
C PRO A 126 1.21 -0.57 -11.48
N ARG A 127 1.43 -1.87 -11.71
CA ARG A 127 1.50 -2.47 -13.05
C ARG A 127 0.12 -2.88 -13.58
N SER A 128 -0.92 -2.78 -12.76
CA SER A 128 -2.29 -2.93 -13.23
C SER A 128 -2.61 -1.84 -14.25
N ASP A 129 -3.62 -2.09 -15.07
CA ASP A 129 -4.07 -1.09 -16.03
C ASP A 129 -4.85 0.00 -15.28
N TYR A 130 -4.27 1.20 -15.22
CA TYR A 130 -4.89 2.42 -14.70
C TYR A 130 -5.07 3.48 -15.77
N SER A 131 -4.92 3.10 -17.06
CA SER A 131 -4.92 4.06 -18.17
C SER A 131 -6.25 4.80 -18.35
N ASP A 132 -7.35 4.26 -17.80
CA ASP A 132 -8.68 4.83 -17.79
C ASP A 132 -8.94 5.80 -16.61
N GLN A 133 -8.02 5.89 -15.65
CA GLN A 133 -8.14 6.76 -14.47
C GLN A 133 -7.13 7.91 -14.51
N PRO A 134 -7.50 9.12 -14.08
CA PRO A 134 -6.55 10.21 -13.93
C PRO A 134 -5.77 10.04 -12.63
N THR A 135 -4.74 9.18 -12.60
CA THR A 135 -3.96 8.84 -11.40
C THR A 135 -2.46 9.04 -11.60
N ILE A 136 -1.76 9.37 -10.53
CA ILE A 136 -0.29 9.38 -10.46
C ILE A 136 0.32 8.02 -10.85
N LEU A 137 -0.42 6.91 -10.72
CA LEU A 137 0.07 5.58 -11.11
C LEU A 137 0.40 5.47 -12.61
N ASN A 138 -0.10 6.39 -13.44
CA ASN A 138 0.23 6.48 -14.86
C ASN A 138 1.57 7.18 -15.16
N LEU A 139 2.31 7.62 -14.14
CA LEU A 139 3.55 8.42 -14.29
C LEU A 139 4.57 7.81 -15.27
N PHE A 140 4.74 6.49 -15.25
CA PHE A 140 5.71 5.80 -16.12
C PHE A 140 5.12 5.34 -17.46
N ASN A 141 3.80 5.39 -17.63
CA ASN A 141 3.11 5.03 -18.87
C ASN A 141 2.80 6.26 -19.74
N ALA A 142 2.55 7.42 -19.12
CA ALA A 142 2.20 8.68 -19.79
C ALA A 142 2.82 9.90 -19.06
N PRO A 143 4.16 10.03 -19.06
CA PRO A 143 4.88 10.97 -18.18
C PRO A 143 4.59 12.45 -18.44
N GLU A 144 4.25 12.83 -19.67
CA GLU A 144 4.06 14.24 -20.05
C GLU A 144 2.81 14.89 -19.42
N GLY A 145 1.84 14.07 -18.97
CA GLY A 145 0.57 14.54 -18.41
C GLY A 145 0.46 14.44 -16.89
N VAL A 146 1.45 13.84 -16.21
CA VAL A 146 1.36 13.48 -14.79
C VAL A 146 2.44 14.18 -13.99
N THR A 147 2.07 15.28 -13.34
CA THR A 147 3.01 16.12 -12.57
C THR A 147 2.92 15.94 -11.06
N GLY A 148 1.96 15.16 -10.57
CA GLY A 148 1.74 14.90 -9.15
C GLY A 148 0.45 14.14 -8.89
N MET A 149 0.15 13.90 -7.61
CA MET A 149 -1.12 13.30 -7.18
C MET A 149 -2.33 14.08 -7.71
N THR A 150 -3.35 13.34 -8.14
CA THR A 150 -4.61 13.91 -8.62
C THR A 150 -5.68 13.87 -7.54
N ASP A 151 -6.82 14.52 -7.81
CA ASP A 151 -8.02 14.40 -6.96
C ASP A 151 -8.51 12.96 -6.84
N TRP A 152 -8.27 12.14 -7.87
CA TRP A 152 -8.61 10.71 -7.84
C TRP A 152 -7.73 9.97 -6.83
N ASP A 153 -6.43 10.24 -6.82
CA ASP A 153 -5.49 9.61 -5.89
C ASP A 153 -5.83 9.97 -4.45
N LEU A 154 -6.09 11.25 -4.17
CA LEU A 154 -6.48 11.72 -2.86
C LEU A 154 -7.82 11.09 -2.43
N ALA A 155 -8.82 11.06 -3.31
CA ALA A 155 -10.10 10.43 -3.02
C ALA A 155 -9.97 8.93 -2.74
N TYR A 156 -9.11 8.22 -3.49
CA TYR A 156 -8.82 6.81 -3.28
C TYR A 156 -8.16 6.58 -1.91
N LEU A 157 -7.12 7.36 -1.58
CA LEU A 157 -6.45 7.26 -0.29
C LEU A 157 -7.40 7.58 0.87
N HIS A 158 -8.21 8.63 0.77
CA HIS A 158 -9.24 8.93 1.76
C HIS A 158 -10.21 7.77 1.95
N ALA A 159 -10.74 7.20 0.86
CA ALA A 159 -11.64 6.06 0.93
C ALA A 159 -10.98 4.81 1.53
N LEU A 160 -9.70 4.58 1.23
CA LEU A 160 -8.89 3.50 1.78
C LEU A 160 -8.70 3.60 3.30
N TYR A 161 -8.41 4.80 3.79
CA TYR A 161 -8.19 5.01 5.22
C TYR A 161 -9.48 5.22 6.02
N GLU A 162 -10.59 5.62 5.38
CA GLU A 162 -11.93 5.63 5.99
C GLU A 162 -12.57 4.24 6.05
N ALA A 163 -12.17 3.31 5.17
CA ALA A 163 -12.60 1.92 5.26
C ALA A 163 -11.92 1.26 6.47
N GLU A 164 -12.68 0.92 7.53
CA GLU A 164 -12.07 0.31 8.72
C GLU A 164 -11.14 -0.88 8.36
N PRO A 165 -9.93 -0.98 8.96
CA PRO A 165 -8.93 -2.01 8.64
C PRO A 165 -9.34 -3.47 8.89
N ASP A 166 -10.53 -3.71 9.44
CA ASP A 166 -10.96 -4.99 10.04
C ASP A 166 -11.54 -6.02 9.07
N ARG A 167 -11.37 -5.86 7.74
CA ARG A 167 -11.88 -6.83 6.76
C ARG A 167 -10.79 -7.76 6.23
N ALA A 168 -11.06 -9.05 6.35
CA ALA A 168 -10.12 -10.18 6.32
C ALA A 168 -9.34 -10.46 5.01
N SER A 169 -9.31 -9.56 4.01
CA SER A 169 -8.48 -9.76 2.81
C SER A 169 -8.26 -8.47 1.98
N ALA A 170 -7.13 -8.38 1.27
CA ALA A 170 -6.82 -7.28 0.35
C ALA A 170 -7.89 -7.08 -0.75
N ARG A 171 -8.51 -8.16 -1.24
CA ARG A 171 -9.64 -8.09 -2.20
C ARG A 171 -10.91 -7.50 -1.60
N ALA A 172 -11.19 -7.80 -0.33
CA ALA A 172 -12.32 -7.19 0.38
C ALA A 172 -12.07 -5.69 0.66
N GLN A 173 -10.81 -5.31 0.82
CA GLN A 173 -10.40 -3.91 0.94
C GLN A 173 -10.53 -3.18 -0.41
N GLU A 174 -10.05 -3.75 -1.52
CA GLU A 174 -10.25 -3.20 -2.88
C GLU A 174 -11.72 -2.98 -3.23
N ALA A 175 -12.60 -3.94 -2.95
CA ALA A 175 -14.05 -3.81 -3.18
C ALA A 175 -14.64 -2.70 -2.31
N ALA A 176 -14.28 -2.65 -1.02
CA ALA A 176 -14.76 -1.65 -0.08
C ALA A 176 -14.29 -0.22 -0.41
N VAL A 177 -13.11 -0.08 -1.02
CA VAL A 177 -12.61 1.20 -1.54
C VAL A 177 -13.35 1.59 -2.81
N SER A 178 -13.57 0.64 -3.72
CA SER A 178 -14.33 0.86 -4.96
C SER A 178 -15.74 1.37 -4.68
N ASP A 179 -16.47 0.70 -3.77
CA ASP A 179 -17.83 1.10 -3.36
C ASP A 179 -17.87 2.53 -2.79
N ARG A 180 -16.88 2.91 -1.98
CA ARG A 180 -16.79 4.25 -1.38
C ARG A 180 -16.40 5.31 -2.38
N LEU A 181 -15.48 5.00 -3.30
CA LEU A 181 -15.06 5.90 -4.36
C LEU A 181 -16.25 6.20 -5.30
N GLU A 182 -17.04 5.18 -5.64
CA GLU A 182 -18.28 5.36 -6.39
C GLU A 182 -19.29 6.22 -5.63
N ALA A 183 -19.50 5.96 -4.33
CA ALA A 183 -20.41 6.74 -3.51
C ALA A 183 -19.96 8.22 -3.41
N ARG A 184 -18.65 8.48 -3.32
CA ARG A 184 -18.10 9.84 -3.30
C ARG A 184 -18.26 10.53 -4.64
N ARG A 185 -17.96 9.85 -5.76
CA ARG A 185 -18.19 10.37 -7.12
C ARG A 185 -19.66 10.74 -7.33
N ARG A 186 -20.61 9.90 -6.87
CA ARG A 186 -22.05 10.21 -6.95
C ARG A 186 -22.45 11.44 -6.16
N ARG A 187 -21.84 11.67 -4.98
CA ARG A 187 -22.06 12.90 -4.19
C ARG A 187 -21.50 14.13 -4.90
N SER A 188 -20.27 14.06 -5.40
CA SER A 188 -19.62 15.18 -6.10
C SER A 188 -20.27 15.50 -7.46
N ALA A 189 -20.87 14.51 -8.13
CA ALA A 189 -21.63 14.72 -9.37
C ALA A 189 -23.09 15.17 -9.11
N GLY A 190 -23.55 15.12 -7.85
CA GLY A 190 -24.92 15.42 -7.44
C GLY A 190 -25.16 16.85 -6.92
N GLU A 191 -24.12 17.70 -6.84
CA GLU A 191 -24.24 19.10 -6.43
C GLU A 191 -23.97 20.06 -7.61
N PRO A 192 -25.01 20.50 -8.33
CA PRO A 192 -25.06 21.86 -8.84
C PRO A 192 -25.56 22.75 -7.70
N GLU A 193 -24.65 23.46 -7.03
CA GLU A 193 -25.03 24.53 -6.11
C GLU A 193 -25.69 25.65 -6.94
N GLU A 194 -27.02 25.62 -6.94
CA GLU A 194 -27.87 26.65 -7.53
C GLU A 194 -27.59 27.97 -6.80
N SER A 195 -26.67 28.75 -7.34
CA SER A 195 -26.49 30.15 -6.98
C SER A 195 -27.77 30.90 -7.37
N GLN A 196 -28.66 31.17 -6.42
CA GLN A 196 -29.64 32.24 -6.60
C GLN A 196 -29.20 33.50 -5.85
N PRO A 197 -29.02 34.62 -6.56
CA PRO A 197 -28.68 35.90 -5.97
C PRO A 197 -29.94 36.61 -5.44
N ARG A 198 -29.68 37.39 -4.38
CA ARG A 198 -30.50 38.42 -3.70
C ARG A 198 -31.55 37.96 -2.69
#